data_AF-A0A1G7SKC3-F1
#
_entry.id   AF-A0A1G7SKC3-F1
#
_cell.length_a   1.000
_cell.length_b   1.000
_cell.length_c   1.000
_cell.angle_alpha   90.00
_cell.angle_beta   90.00
_cell.angle_gamma   90.00
#
_symmetry.space_group_name_H-M   'P 1'
#
loop_
_entity.id
_entity.type
_entity.pdbx_description
1 polymer ?
#
loop_
_entity_poly.entity_id
_entity_poly.type
_entity_poly.pdbx_seq_one_letter_code
_entity_poly.pdbx_strand_id
1 'polypeptide(L)'
;MAGSDQVGKAVMIQSGSLIDLAHKLLEITQQYFYTIQSGSDDWYQQLEDYEFSQKHIVKGILAISNEPLPLGVKDQAQNIFKKCYDLELQIKDLLELHHQEVAKNINNLQQGNRLKKQYDLFSPYEAGSLFDTFK
;
A
#
# COMPACT_ATOMS: atom_id res chain seq x y z
N MET A 1 28.08 33.99 26.32
CA MET A 1 26.86 34.09 25.50
C MET A 1 26.98 33.21 24.25
N ALA A 2 27.12 31.87 24.41
CA ALA A 2 27.39 30.94 23.30
C ALA A 2 26.28 29.89 23.04
N GLY A 3 25.12 30.02 23.70
CA GLY A 3 24.05 29.02 23.66
C GLY A 3 22.99 29.21 22.58
N SER A 4 22.91 30.39 21.94
CA SER A 4 21.84 30.71 20.96
C SER A 4 22.07 30.10 19.58
N ASP A 5 23.32 30.06 19.12
CA ASP A 5 23.67 29.63 17.75
C ASP A 5 23.56 28.11 17.55
N GLN A 6 23.76 27.32 18.61
CA GLN A 6 23.66 25.86 18.52
C GLN A 6 22.19 25.39 18.49
N VAL A 7 21.31 26.06 19.24
CA VAL A 7 19.87 25.78 19.24
C VAL A 7 19.25 26.14 17.89
N GLY A 8 19.61 27.29 17.31
CA GLY A 8 19.12 27.68 15.97
C GLY A 8 19.55 26.71 14.86
N LYS A 9 20.79 26.20 14.92
CA LYS A 9 21.29 25.19 13.96
C LYS A 9 20.59 23.84 14.13
N ALA A 10 20.39 23.37 15.36
CA ALA A 10 19.70 22.11 15.63
C ALA A 10 18.25 22.14 15.11
N VAL A 11 17.52 23.24 15.36
CA VAL A 11 16.14 23.42 14.89
C VAL A 11 16.06 23.49 13.36
N MET A 12 17.02 24.14 12.68
CA MET A 12 17.07 24.15 11.21
C MET A 12 17.34 22.76 10.62
N ILE A 13 18.24 21.97 11.23
CA ILE A 13 18.54 20.60 10.78
C ILE A 13 17.32 19.67 10.97
N GLN A 14 16.65 19.77 12.12
CA GLN A 14 15.43 19.01 12.43
C GLN A 14 14.27 19.40 11.52
N SER A 15 14.15 20.68 11.18
CA SER A 15 13.13 21.19 10.26
C SER A 15 13.30 20.66 8.84
N GLY A 16 14.53 20.64 8.31
CA GLY A 16 14.83 20.01 7.02
C GLY A 16 14.52 18.51 7.04
N SER A 17 14.94 17.82 8.10
CA SER A 17 14.72 16.38 8.27
C SER A 17 13.24 15.98 8.32
N LEU A 18 12.35 16.79 8.91
CA LEU A 18 10.92 16.47 8.95
C LEU A 18 10.28 16.57 7.56
N ILE A 19 10.56 17.67 6.85
CA ILE A 19 10.02 17.90 5.51
C ILE A 19 10.54 16.84 4.54
N ASP A 20 11.81 16.45 4.65
CA ASP A 20 12.39 15.39 3.81
C ASP A 20 11.72 14.05 4.07
N LEU A 21 11.47 13.68 5.33
CA LEU A 21 10.75 12.46 5.68
C LEU A 21 9.30 12.49 5.22
N ALA A 22 8.62 13.63 5.30
CA ALA A 22 7.26 13.78 4.80
C ALA A 22 7.19 13.60 3.28
N HIS A 23 8.15 14.17 2.53
CA HIS A 23 8.22 13.95 1.07
C HIS A 23 8.55 12.50 0.72
N LYS A 24 9.46 11.85 1.45
CA LYS A 24 9.75 10.42 1.27
C LYS A 24 8.51 9.57 1.51
N LEU A 25 7.73 9.88 2.55
CA LEU A 25 6.47 9.19 2.81
C LEU A 25 5.51 9.35 1.62
N LEU A 26 5.36 10.57 1.11
CA LEU A 26 4.52 10.84 -0.05
C LEU A 26 4.98 10.06 -1.29
N GLU A 27 6.29 10.03 -1.55
CA GLU A 27 6.88 9.34 -2.69
C GLU A 27 6.60 7.83 -2.66
N ILE A 28 6.85 7.16 -1.52
CA ILE A 28 6.59 5.72 -1.42
C ILE A 28 5.09 5.40 -1.52
N THR A 29 4.22 6.26 -0.98
CA THR A 29 2.77 6.07 -1.07
C THR A 29 2.28 6.27 -2.51
N GLN A 30 2.83 7.26 -3.24
CA GLN A 30 2.54 7.46 -4.66
C GLN A 30 3.01 6.28 -5.50
N GLN A 31 4.24 5.80 -5.27
CA GLN A 31 4.78 4.64 -5.97
C GLN A 31 3.89 3.41 -5.77
N TYR A 32 3.53 3.12 -4.51
CA TYR A 32 2.67 1.97 -4.20
C TYR A 32 1.26 2.10 -4.81
N PHE A 33 0.68 3.31 -4.77
CA PHE A 33 -0.57 3.60 -5.44
C PHE A 33 -0.51 3.29 -6.95
N TYR A 34 0.55 3.73 -7.64
CA TYR A 34 0.72 3.46 -9.07
C TYR A 34 0.92 1.96 -9.35
N THR A 35 1.63 1.23 -8.49
CA THR A 35 1.75 -0.23 -8.60
C THR A 35 0.36 -0.88 -8.60
N ILE A 36 -0.48 -0.56 -7.61
CA ILE A 36 -1.84 -1.11 -7.53
C ILE A 36 -2.69 -0.67 -8.74
N GLN A 37 -2.67 0.62 -9.07
CA GLN A 37 -3.47 1.17 -10.16
C GLN A 37 -3.10 0.61 -11.53
N SER A 38 -1.84 0.24 -11.75
CA SER A 38 -1.37 -0.35 -13.01
C SER A 38 -2.02 -1.71 -13.30
N GLY A 39 -2.66 -2.33 -12.31
CA GLY A 39 -3.30 -3.63 -12.46
C GLY A 39 -2.30 -4.77 -12.68
N SER A 40 -1.04 -4.59 -12.26
CA SER A 40 -0.07 -5.67 -12.30
C SER A 40 -0.51 -6.76 -11.32
N ASP A 41 -0.56 -8.01 -11.77
CA ASP A 41 -1.03 -9.14 -10.94
C ASP A 41 -0.15 -9.38 -9.70
N ASP A 42 1.00 -8.71 -9.60
CA ASP A 42 2.02 -8.86 -8.55
C ASP A 42 2.10 -7.68 -7.57
N TRP A 43 1.15 -6.74 -7.59
CA TRP A 43 1.17 -5.56 -6.70
C TRP A 43 1.31 -5.93 -5.21
N TYR A 44 0.77 -7.10 -4.81
CA TYR A 44 0.83 -7.60 -3.44
C TYR A 44 2.26 -7.97 -3.00
N GLN A 45 3.17 -8.25 -3.94
CA GLN A 45 4.57 -8.57 -3.64
C GLN A 45 5.32 -7.35 -3.08
N GLN A 46 4.88 -6.14 -3.43
CA GLN A 46 5.48 -4.90 -2.94
C GLN A 46 4.89 -4.42 -1.60
N LEU A 47 3.85 -5.09 -1.08
CA LEU A 47 3.17 -4.68 0.14
C LEU A 47 4.10 -4.70 1.36
N GLU A 48 4.87 -5.78 1.54
CA GLU A 48 5.77 -5.91 2.69
C GLU A 48 6.85 -4.82 2.70
N ASP A 49 7.45 -4.56 1.54
CA ASP A 49 8.46 -3.51 1.37
C ASP A 49 7.88 -2.11 1.61
N TYR A 50 6.66 -1.87 1.12
CA TYR A 50 5.92 -0.63 1.35
C TYR A 50 5.62 -0.43 2.85
N GLU A 51 5.02 -1.41 3.52
CA GLU A 51 4.69 -1.34 4.95
C GLU A 51 5.93 -1.14 5.81
N PHE A 52 7.02 -1.85 5.49
CA PHE A 52 8.29 -1.69 6.18
C PHE A 52 8.83 -0.26 6.04
N SER A 53 8.86 0.26 4.81
CA SER A 53 9.35 1.61 4.51
C SER A 53 8.48 2.69 5.16
N GLN A 54 7.16 2.57 5.04
CA GLN A 54 6.18 3.47 5.65
C GLN A 54 6.36 3.52 7.17
N LYS A 55 6.43 2.35 7.83
CA LYS A 55 6.63 2.26 9.28
C LYS A 55 7.97 2.85 9.72
N HIS A 56 9.03 2.66 8.94
CA HIS A 56 10.34 3.23 9.23
C HIS A 56 10.31 4.77 9.16
N ILE A 57 9.71 5.33 8.10
CA ILE A 57 9.60 6.78 7.92
C ILE A 57 8.72 7.41 8.99
N VAL A 58 7.57 6.81 9.31
CA VAL A 58 6.66 7.31 10.36
C VAL A 58 7.35 7.34 11.72
N LYS A 59 8.17 6.33 12.06
CA LYS A 59 8.98 6.36 13.29
C LYS A 59 9.96 7.52 13.30
N GLY A 60 10.61 7.82 12.17
CA GLY A 60 11.49 8.97 12.03
C GLY A 60 10.76 10.31 12.23
N ILE A 61 9.57 10.45 11.65
CA ILE A 61 8.71 11.63 11.80
C ILE A 61 8.33 11.81 13.28
N LEU A 62 7.89 10.74 13.95
CA LEU A 62 7.49 10.80 15.36
C LEU A 62 8.65 11.19 16.28
N ALA A 63 9.87 10.71 15.99
CA ALA A 63 11.06 11.09 16.75
C ALA A 63 11.31 12.60 16.71
N ILE A 64 11.14 13.23 15.54
CA ILE A 64 11.33 14.68 15.34
C ILE A 64 10.15 15.49 15.89
N SER A 65 8.92 14.95 15.84
CA SER A 65 7.70 15.66 16.24
C SER A 65 7.65 16.05 17.73
N ASN A 66 8.50 15.43 18.56
CA ASN A 66 8.62 15.73 19.99
C ASN A 66 9.45 17.00 20.28
N GLU A 67 10.07 17.60 19.25
CA GLU A 67 10.93 18.76 19.37
C GLU A 67 10.21 20.05 18.92
N PRO A 68 10.58 21.23 19.47
CA PRO A 68 9.97 22.50 19.09
C PRO A 68 10.32 22.89 17.65
N LEU A 69 9.38 22.67 16.74
CA LEU A 69 9.49 23.04 15.32
C LEU A 69 8.87 24.42 15.02
N PRO A 70 9.42 25.19 14.06
CA PRO A 70 8.82 26.42 13.57
C PRO A 70 7.42 26.19 12.97
N LEU A 71 6.52 27.18 13.12
CA LEU A 71 5.13 27.07 12.65
C LEU A 71 5.05 26.78 11.14
N GLY A 72 5.83 27.48 10.31
CA GLY A 72 5.81 27.26 8.85
C GLY A 72 6.24 25.85 8.43
N VAL A 73 7.12 25.21 9.20
CA VAL A 73 7.55 23.82 8.96
C VAL A 73 6.43 22.85 9.31
N LYS A 74 5.69 23.10 10.39
CA LYS A 74 4.51 22.32 10.76
C LYS A 74 3.41 22.42 9.70
N ASP A 75 3.12 23.62 9.23
CA ASP A 75 2.10 23.84 8.19
C ASP A 75 2.48 23.13 6.88
N GLN A 76 3.74 23.20 6.48
CA GLN A 76 4.23 22.51 5.30
C GLN A 76 4.16 20.99 5.43
N ALA A 77 4.64 20.44 6.56
CA ALA A 77 4.55 19.01 6.84
C ALA A 77 3.10 18.51 6.85
N GLN A 78 2.19 19.27 7.48
CA GLN A 78 0.77 18.95 7.53
C GLN A 78 0.12 18.89 6.14
N ASN A 79 0.48 19.83 5.25
CA ASN A 79 0.00 19.81 3.87
C ASN A 79 0.49 18.57 3.11
N ILE A 80 1.71 18.10 3.37
CA ILE A 80 2.24 16.87 2.76
C ILE A 80 1.53 15.65 3.33
N PHE A 81 1.36 15.56 4.66
CA PHE A 81 0.65 14.46 5.30
C PHE A 81 -0.80 14.35 4.84
N LYS A 82 -1.47 15.48 4.59
CA LYS A 82 -2.81 15.47 4.01
C LYS A 82 -2.83 14.79 2.62
N LYS A 83 -1.84 15.08 1.77
CA LYS A 83 -1.73 14.41 0.47
C LYS A 83 -1.45 12.91 0.61
N CYS A 84 -0.60 12.52 1.56
CA CYS A 84 -0.37 11.09 1.86
C CYS A 84 -1.69 10.41 2.27
N TYR A 85 -2.45 11.02 3.18
CA TYR A 85 -3.73 10.49 3.64
C TYR A 85 -4.74 10.35 2.50
N ASP A 86 -4.86 11.36 1.63
CA ASP A 86 -5.75 11.31 0.47
C ASP A 86 -5.36 10.19 -0.52
N LEU A 87 -4.07 9.85 -0.64
CA LEU A 87 -3.60 8.71 -1.42
C LEU A 87 -3.87 7.37 -0.74
N GLU A 88 -3.68 7.28 0.57
CA GLU A 88 -3.99 6.06 1.34
C GLU A 88 -5.48 5.70 1.26
N LEU A 89 -6.37 6.69 1.24
CA LEU A 89 -7.79 6.47 1.00
C LEU A 89 -8.04 5.87 -0.40
N GLN A 90 -7.39 6.39 -1.43
CA GLN A 90 -7.52 5.84 -2.79
C GLN A 90 -6.94 4.43 -2.90
N ILE A 91 -5.81 4.15 -2.25
CA ILE A 91 -5.23 2.81 -2.14
C ILE A 91 -6.25 1.86 -1.52
N LYS A 92 -6.87 2.25 -0.40
CA LYS A 92 -7.87 1.44 0.28
C LYS A 92 -9.04 1.10 -0.66
N ASP A 93 -9.57 2.08 -1.37
CA ASP A 93 -10.69 1.87 -2.29
C ASP A 93 -10.32 0.91 -3.44
N LEU A 94 -9.10 1.01 -3.98
CA LEU A 94 -8.58 0.06 -4.98
C LEU A 94 -8.45 -1.37 -4.43
N LEU A 95 -7.92 -1.52 -3.21
CA LEU A 95 -7.80 -2.82 -2.56
C LEU A 95 -9.17 -3.46 -2.30
N GLU A 96 -10.17 -2.65 -1.95
CA GLU A 96 -11.55 -3.13 -1.78
C GLU A 96 -12.13 -3.68 -3.10
N LEU A 97 -11.88 -3.01 -4.21
CA LEU A 97 -12.27 -3.50 -5.55
C LEU A 97 -11.57 -4.83 -5.88
N HIS A 98 -10.27 -4.93 -5.65
CA HIS A 98 -9.54 -6.18 -5.87
C HIS A 98 -10.06 -7.32 -4.99
N HIS A 99 -10.38 -7.05 -3.71
CA HIS A 99 -10.98 -8.04 -2.82
C HIS A 99 -12.32 -8.55 -3.34
N GLN A 100 -13.18 -7.66 -3.85
CA GLN A 100 -14.47 -8.03 -4.45
C GLN A 100 -14.28 -8.90 -5.70
N GLU A 101 -13.30 -8.58 -6.55
CA GLU A 101 -12.99 -9.35 -7.75
C GLU A 101 -12.46 -10.75 -7.41
N VAL A 102 -11.52 -10.85 -6.47
CA VAL A 102 -11.00 -12.13 -5.98
C VAL A 102 -12.13 -12.98 -5.38
N ALA A 103 -13.01 -12.39 -4.58
CA ALA A 103 -14.16 -13.09 -4.00
C ALA A 103 -15.11 -13.65 -5.09
N LYS A 104 -15.37 -12.86 -6.14
CA LYS A 104 -16.14 -13.30 -7.31
C LYS A 104 -15.47 -14.47 -8.01
N ASN A 105 -14.16 -14.40 -8.22
CA ASN A 105 -13.38 -15.47 -8.87
C ASN A 105 -13.37 -16.75 -8.05
N ILE A 106 -13.23 -16.66 -6.73
CA ILE A 106 -13.34 -17.81 -5.81
C ILE A 106 -14.72 -18.46 -5.93
N ASN A 107 -15.79 -17.67 -5.95
CA ASN A 107 -17.15 -18.20 -6.10
C ASN A 107 -17.33 -18.94 -7.45
N ASN A 108 -16.82 -18.37 -8.54
CA ASN A 108 -16.84 -19.02 -9.86
C ASN A 108 -16.08 -20.35 -9.86
N LEU A 109 -14.90 -20.41 -9.23
CA LEU A 109 -14.13 -21.65 -9.09
C LEU A 109 -14.88 -22.70 -8.25
N GLN A 110 -15.55 -22.29 -7.19
CA GLN A 110 -16.38 -23.20 -6.39
C GLN A 110 -17.56 -23.77 -7.20
N GLN A 111 -18.20 -22.95 -8.03
CA GLN A 111 -19.27 -23.41 -8.93
C GLN A 111 -18.74 -24.40 -9.97
N GLY A 112 -17.61 -24.08 -10.61
CA GLY A 112 -16.95 -25.00 -11.54
C GLY A 112 -16.58 -26.34 -10.89
N ASN A 113 -16.04 -26.31 -9.67
CA ASN A 113 -15.72 -27.51 -8.91
C ASN A 113 -16.96 -28.33 -8.51
N ARG A 114 -18.09 -27.67 -8.21
CA ARG A 114 -19.37 -28.37 -7.95
C ARG A 114 -19.89 -29.06 -9.21
N LEU A 115 -19.85 -28.39 -10.35
CA LEU A 115 -20.26 -28.96 -11.64
C LEU A 115 -19.36 -30.14 -12.01
N LYS A 116 -18.04 -30.01 -11.85
CA LYS A 116 -17.09 -31.11 -12.07
C LYS A 116 -17.40 -32.31 -11.20
N LYS A 117 -17.61 -32.12 -9.89
CA LYS A 117 -17.97 -33.22 -8.98
C LYS A 117 -19.27 -33.90 -9.37
N GLN A 118 -20.30 -33.15 -9.77
CA GLN A 118 -21.55 -33.72 -10.26
C GLN A 118 -21.31 -34.54 -11.53
N TYR A 119 -20.56 -34.02 -12.49
CA TYR A 119 -20.21 -34.73 -13.71
C TYR A 119 -19.43 -36.03 -13.44
N ASP A 120 -18.42 -35.99 -12.57
CA ASP A 120 -17.64 -37.16 -12.15
C ASP A 120 -18.52 -38.21 -11.43
N LEU A 121 -19.55 -37.79 -10.68
CA LEU A 121 -20.51 -38.68 -10.02
C LEU A 121 -21.51 -39.32 -10.99
N PHE A 122 -21.91 -38.60 -12.04
CA PHE A 122 -22.91 -39.07 -13.03
C PHE A 122 -22.29 -39.80 -14.23
N SER A 123 -21.00 -39.66 -14.48
CA SER A 123 -20.31 -40.33 -15.60
C SER A 123 -19.02 -41.04 -15.18
N PRO A 124 -19.10 -42.22 -14.54
CA PRO A 124 -17.91 -43.02 -14.23
C PRO A 124 -17.26 -43.63 -15.49
N TYR A 125 -17.98 -43.69 -16.62
CA TYR A 125 -17.55 -44.44 -17.82
C TYR A 125 -17.36 -43.59 -19.09
N GLU A 126 -17.79 -42.31 -19.15
CA GLU A 126 -17.56 -41.43 -20.32
C GLU A 126 -16.70 -40.19 -20.02
N ALA A 127 -16.40 -39.89 -18.74
CA ALA A 127 -15.70 -38.66 -18.35
C ALA A 127 -14.25 -38.55 -18.85
N GLY A 128 -13.60 -39.67 -19.19
CA GLY A 128 -12.24 -39.67 -19.74
C GLY A 128 -12.11 -39.08 -21.16
N SER A 129 -13.21 -38.95 -21.90
CA SER A 129 -13.15 -38.60 -23.34
C SER A 129 -13.38 -37.12 -23.67
N LEU A 130 -14.02 -36.36 -22.77
CA LEU A 130 -14.54 -35.02 -23.09
C LEU A 130 -13.57 -33.86 -22.74
N PHE A 131 -12.62 -34.09 -21.82
CA PHE A 131 -11.57 -33.12 -21.50
C PHE A 131 -10.26 -33.37 -22.26
N ASP A 132 -10.08 -34.56 -22.85
CA ASP A 132 -8.94 -34.88 -23.73
C ASP A 132 -9.11 -34.35 -25.16
N THR A 133 -10.29 -33.85 -25.52
CA THR A 133 -10.60 -33.29 -26.85
C THR A 133 -10.18 -31.84 -27.03
N PHE A 134 -9.68 -31.19 -25.97
CA PHE A 134 -9.16 -29.82 -26.00
C PHE A 134 -7.63 -29.77 -25.75
N LYS A 135 -6.86 -30.55 -26.54
CA LYS A 135 -5.42 -30.35 -26.71
C LYS A 135 -5.12 -29.50 -27.94
#